data_AF-U2QVZ6-F1
#
_entry.id   AF-U2QVZ6-F1
#
_cell.length_a   1.000
_cell.length_b   1.000
_cell.length_c   1.000
_cell.angle_alpha   90.00
_cell.angle_beta   90.00
_cell.angle_gamma   90.00
#
_symmetry.space_group_name_H-M   'P 1'
#
loop_
_entity.id
_entity.type
_entity.pdbx_description
1 polymer ?
#
loop_
_entity_poly.entity_id
_entity_poly.type
_entity_poly.pdbx_seq_one_letter_code
_entity_poly.pdbx_strand_id
1 'polypeptide(L)'
;MSILTPPPTGGPQILGHELARRWKSVVAGIVLGGLLAVLYLIVLPGSHTATATVTITTPSSTLEPAARTSLSSTDMVTEKAIAKSAVTLQQALDSMPGTDLTLDDLKGALTVEGDTNGTIVSISWSGSTREKAVAVTDAITAAYIHQRTGLIEQRADELSAAITDRINALNAEAAGLGSGGQARAEAIQTELTELAKQQDQLAAYHTTAARVLTGAADSPDDTTPPRKKILAAGLAVGVVLGLAIGLVRERRERRVLSALQLSDLTGLPVWSADQDVAPVARWDAPAQVSALAVGKEYELIVLADGADARALAFAEAIGRARGVQGAAAPVLVDRRMPLAEVIERLGSGGRILIGAAVGDPLAELHQLLDQLDVAERDVVGVILLDGGFYFAQATRGGYA
;
A
#
# COMPACT_ATOMS: atom_id res chain seq x y z
N MET A 1 10.22 -50.75 3.86
CA MET A 1 8.73 -50.72 3.98
C MET A 1 8.13 -50.16 2.70
N SER A 2 7.38 -50.95 1.91
CA SER A 2 6.74 -50.48 0.66
C SER A 2 5.61 -49.49 0.94
N ILE A 3 5.80 -48.23 0.54
CA ILE A 3 4.83 -47.14 0.77
C ILE A 3 3.73 -47.18 -0.30
N LEU A 4 2.52 -47.56 0.11
CA LEU A 4 1.26 -47.19 -0.55
C LEU A 4 0.83 -45.86 0.05
N THR A 5 0.84 -44.79 -0.72
CA THR A 5 0.34 -43.48 -0.24
C THR A 5 -1.10 -43.26 -0.69
N PRO A 6 -2.08 -43.28 0.23
CA PRO A 6 -3.44 -42.88 -0.08
C PRO A 6 -3.56 -41.35 -0.24
N PRO A 7 -4.58 -40.85 -0.96
CA PRO A 7 -4.73 -39.42 -1.28
C PRO A 7 -4.96 -38.55 -0.02
N PRO A 8 -4.42 -37.32 0.03
CA PRO A 8 -4.44 -36.48 1.22
C PRO A 8 -5.83 -35.91 1.55
N THR A 9 -6.17 -35.91 2.84
CA THR A 9 -7.42 -35.35 3.40
C THR A 9 -7.12 -34.24 4.40
N GLY A 10 -7.29 -32.96 4.02
CA GLY A 10 -7.45 -31.84 4.96
C GLY A 10 -6.67 -30.54 4.69
N GLY A 11 -7.39 -29.41 4.59
CA GLY A 11 -6.90 -28.06 4.23
C GLY A 11 -6.00 -27.26 5.20
N PRO A 12 -6.06 -27.39 6.54
CA PRO A 12 -5.27 -26.52 7.43
C PRO A 12 -3.78 -26.87 7.51
N GLN A 13 -3.41 -28.14 7.34
CA GLN A 13 -2.02 -28.60 7.39
C GLN A 13 -1.25 -28.22 6.11
N ILE A 14 -1.97 -28.07 5.00
CA ILE A 14 -1.43 -27.65 3.70
C ILE A 14 -0.93 -26.18 3.78
N LEU A 15 -1.66 -25.30 4.47
CA LEU A 15 -1.31 -23.89 4.58
C LEU A 15 0.00 -23.64 5.37
N GLY A 16 0.26 -24.44 6.40
CA GLY A 16 1.46 -24.31 7.25
C GLY A 16 2.76 -24.74 6.56
N HIS A 17 2.71 -25.84 5.79
CA HIS A 17 3.88 -26.31 5.02
C HIS A 17 4.17 -25.42 3.81
N GLU A 18 3.14 -24.88 3.16
CA GLU A 18 3.30 -23.96 2.04
C GLU A 18 3.92 -22.62 2.46
N LEU A 19 3.54 -22.09 3.64
CA LEU A 19 4.10 -20.83 4.13
C LEU A 19 5.57 -20.95 4.55
N ALA A 20 5.96 -22.07 5.15
CA ALA A 20 7.35 -22.34 5.54
C ALA A 20 8.30 -22.45 4.33
N ARG A 21 7.81 -22.94 3.19
CA ARG A 21 8.59 -23.01 1.93
C ARG A 21 8.73 -21.63 1.24
N ARG A 22 7.77 -20.73 1.45
CA ARG A 22 7.65 -19.43 0.76
C ARG A 22 8.20 -18.23 1.56
N TRP A 23 8.58 -18.41 2.82
CA TRP A 23 8.97 -17.29 3.69
C TRP A 23 10.15 -16.46 3.13
N LYS A 24 11.11 -17.09 2.44
CA LYS A 24 12.27 -16.40 1.87
C LYS A 24 11.89 -15.44 0.73
N SER A 25 10.93 -15.80 -0.12
CA SER A 25 10.49 -14.90 -1.21
C SER A 25 9.66 -13.74 -0.67
N VAL A 26 8.86 -13.99 0.37
CA VAL A 26 8.11 -12.95 1.09
C VAL A 26 9.07 -11.97 1.76
N VAL A 27 10.08 -12.44 2.48
CA VAL A 27 11.09 -11.57 3.11
C VAL A 27 11.87 -10.77 2.06
N ALA A 28 12.29 -11.41 0.97
CA ALA A 28 12.95 -10.70 -0.13
C ALA A 28 12.05 -9.61 -0.74
N GLY A 29 10.76 -9.89 -0.92
CA GLY A 29 9.77 -8.90 -1.38
C GLY A 29 9.59 -7.75 -0.41
N ILE A 30 9.48 -8.03 0.89
CA ILE A 30 9.39 -7.00 1.95
C ILE A 30 10.63 -6.11 1.96
N VAL A 31 11.82 -6.70 1.88
CA VAL A 31 13.08 -5.94 1.84
C VAL A 31 13.13 -5.05 0.60
N LEU A 32 12.75 -5.57 -0.56
CA LEU A 32 12.70 -4.79 -1.80
C LEU A 32 11.68 -3.64 -1.73
N GLY A 33 10.46 -3.91 -1.23
CA GLY A 33 9.43 -2.90 -1.06
C GLY A 33 9.83 -1.81 -0.05
N GLY A 34 10.47 -2.20 1.05
CA GLY A 34 11.05 -1.27 2.02
C GLY A 34 12.16 -0.40 1.42
N LEU A 35 13.09 -1.00 0.66
CA LEU A 35 14.15 -0.26 -0.04
C LEU A 35 13.59 0.74 -1.05
N LEU A 36 12.56 0.37 -1.82
CA LEU A 36 11.90 1.27 -2.76
C LEU A 36 11.20 2.43 -2.05
N ALA A 37 10.55 2.18 -0.90
CA ALA A 37 9.93 3.25 -0.10
C ALA A 37 10.97 4.19 0.52
N VAL A 38 12.09 3.67 1.01
CA VAL A 38 13.20 4.50 1.51
C VAL A 38 13.80 5.32 0.37
N LEU A 39 14.04 4.71 -0.80
CA LEU A 39 14.53 5.42 -1.98
C LEU A 39 13.56 6.55 -2.38
N TYR A 40 12.26 6.28 -2.39
CA TYR A 40 11.24 7.29 -2.67
C TYR A 40 11.31 8.47 -1.69
N LEU A 41 11.48 8.21 -0.39
CA LEU A 41 11.61 9.23 0.66
C LEU A 41 12.88 10.07 0.55
N ILE A 42 13.94 9.55 -0.06
CA ILE A 42 15.20 10.27 -0.27
C ILE A 42 15.15 11.10 -1.56
N VAL A 43 14.49 10.58 -2.61
CA VAL A 43 14.43 11.24 -3.92
C VAL A 43 13.40 12.35 -3.96
N LEU A 44 12.22 12.17 -3.33
CA LEU A 44 11.22 13.23 -3.27
C LEU A 44 11.51 14.21 -2.12
N PRO A 45 11.54 15.53 -2.41
CA PRO A 45 11.69 16.51 -1.35
C PRO A 45 10.50 16.45 -0.40
N GLY A 46 10.79 16.32 0.90
CA GLY A 46 9.78 16.43 1.94
C GLY A 46 9.47 17.90 2.24
N SER A 47 8.22 18.17 2.61
CA SER A 47 7.80 19.48 3.14
C SER A 47 7.27 19.35 4.57
N HIS A 48 7.50 20.38 5.36
CA HIS A 48 7.03 20.57 6.72
C HIS A 48 6.04 21.71 6.74
N THR A 49 4.84 21.49 7.27
CA THR A 49 3.79 22.50 7.37
C THR A 49 3.69 23.02 8.80
N ALA A 50 3.59 24.34 8.96
CA ALA A 50 3.32 24.99 10.25
C ALA A 50 2.08 25.87 10.15
N THR A 51 1.24 25.84 11.19
CA THR A 51 -0.07 26.50 11.21
C THR A 51 -0.21 27.40 12.42
N ALA A 52 -0.53 28.68 12.20
CA ALA A 52 -0.95 29.61 13.22
C ALA A 52 -2.47 29.84 13.14
N THR A 53 -3.13 29.99 14.30
CA THR A 53 -4.54 30.33 14.37
C THR A 53 -4.72 31.71 14.98
N VAL A 54 -5.58 32.49 14.37
CA VAL A 54 -5.81 33.90 14.72
C VAL A 54 -7.30 34.10 14.94
N THR A 55 -7.66 34.71 16.08
CA THR A 55 -9.02 35.13 16.35
C THR A 55 -9.23 36.55 15.87
N ILE A 56 -10.31 36.75 15.11
CA ILE A 56 -10.73 38.04 14.59
C ILE A 56 -11.47 38.79 15.68
N THR A 57 -11.09 40.04 15.93
CA THR A 57 -11.84 40.94 16.81
C THR A 57 -12.48 42.04 15.96
N THR A 58 -13.78 42.21 16.07
CA THR A 58 -14.49 43.35 15.48
C THR A 58 -14.77 44.39 16.56
N PRO A 59 -14.44 45.67 16.34
CA PRO A 59 -14.79 46.71 17.29
C PRO A 59 -16.31 46.75 17.45
N SER A 60 -16.80 46.56 18.67
CA SER A 60 -18.23 46.63 19.01
C SER A 60 -18.54 48.01 19.58
N SER A 61 -19.54 48.69 19.00
CA SER A 61 -19.96 50.03 19.43
C SER A 61 -21.02 50.03 20.55
N THR A 62 -21.35 48.89 21.16
CA THR A 62 -22.42 48.78 22.15
C THR A 62 -22.01 47.99 23.40
N LEU A 63 -22.16 48.60 24.58
CA LEU A 63 -22.15 47.92 25.88
C LEU A 63 -23.42 47.03 26.01
N GLU A 64 -23.24 45.71 25.91
CA GLU A 64 -24.21 44.59 26.09
C GLU A 64 -25.31 44.31 25.03
N PRO A 65 -25.86 43.07 24.99
CA PRO A 65 -25.19 41.78 24.81
C PRO A 65 -25.50 41.20 23.41
N ALA A 66 -24.78 40.14 23.04
CA ALA A 66 -24.80 39.45 21.76
C ALA A 66 -26.22 39.15 21.20
N ALA A 67 -26.76 40.05 20.37
CA ALA A 67 -27.96 39.79 19.57
C ALA A 67 -28.03 40.70 18.33
N ARG A 68 -26.99 40.68 17.49
CA ARG A 68 -27.11 41.07 16.07
C ARG A 68 -26.36 40.08 15.19
N THR A 69 -26.89 38.87 15.17
CA THR A 69 -26.59 37.81 14.20
C THR A 69 -26.83 38.39 12.80
N SER A 70 -25.78 38.34 11.93
CA SER A 70 -25.79 38.48 10.46
C SER A 70 -25.11 39.71 9.82
N LEU A 71 -24.69 40.75 10.56
CA LEU A 71 -23.94 41.90 9.98
C LEU A 71 -22.55 42.14 10.60
N SER A 72 -22.25 41.47 11.72
CA SER A 72 -20.90 41.38 12.31
C SER A 72 -20.13 40.13 11.85
N SER A 73 -20.70 39.38 10.91
CA SER A 73 -20.04 38.24 10.26
C SER A 73 -18.98 38.80 9.34
N THR A 74 -17.76 38.88 9.83
CA THR A 74 -16.59 39.12 8.99
C THR A 74 -16.64 38.16 7.81
N ASP A 75 -16.63 38.69 6.58
CA ASP A 75 -16.61 37.85 5.39
C ASP A 75 -15.27 37.13 5.30
N MET A 76 -15.31 35.83 5.59
CA MET A 76 -14.12 34.99 5.61
C MET A 76 -13.48 34.85 4.22
N VAL A 77 -14.22 35.09 3.13
CA VAL A 77 -13.65 35.18 1.78
C VAL A 77 -12.74 36.41 1.70
N THR A 78 -13.20 37.54 2.22
CA THR A 78 -12.44 38.78 2.28
C THR A 78 -11.22 38.65 3.18
N GLU A 79 -11.33 38.03 4.36
CA GLU A 79 -10.19 37.83 5.26
C GLU A 79 -9.11 36.92 4.65
N LYS A 80 -9.53 35.85 3.96
CA LYS A 80 -8.60 35.01 3.19
C LYS A 80 -7.91 35.80 2.08
N ALA A 81 -8.63 36.69 1.40
CA ALA A 81 -8.06 37.55 0.36
C ALA A 81 -7.04 38.54 0.93
N ILE A 82 -7.30 39.12 2.11
CA ILE A 82 -6.36 40.00 2.81
C ILE A 82 -5.10 39.22 3.21
N ALA A 83 -5.25 38.07 3.85
CA ALA A 83 -4.12 37.24 4.27
C ALA A 83 -3.25 36.76 3.09
N LYS A 84 -3.86 36.45 1.94
CA LYS A 84 -3.16 36.03 0.71
C LYS A 84 -2.72 37.20 -0.18
N SER A 85 -3.02 38.43 0.20
CA SER A 85 -2.77 39.58 -0.66
C SER A 85 -1.27 39.80 -0.88
N ALA A 86 -0.90 40.32 -2.05
CA ALA A 86 0.50 40.61 -2.36
C ALA A 86 1.11 41.60 -1.36
N VAL A 87 0.32 42.56 -0.86
CA VAL A 87 0.75 43.54 0.14
C VAL A 87 1.11 42.86 1.46
N THR A 88 0.25 41.98 1.96
CA THR A 88 0.50 41.21 3.19
C THR A 88 1.73 40.33 3.07
N LEU A 89 1.86 39.59 1.96
CA LEU A 89 2.98 38.67 1.75
C LEU A 89 4.30 39.42 1.50
N GLN A 90 4.26 40.57 0.85
CA GLN A 90 5.44 41.44 0.71
C GLN A 90 5.89 41.96 2.07
N GLN A 91 4.96 42.43 2.91
CA GLN A 91 5.27 42.87 4.27
C GLN A 91 5.88 41.73 5.11
N ALA A 92 5.40 40.50 4.96
CA ALA A 92 5.99 39.35 5.61
C ALA A 92 7.44 39.11 5.15
N LEU A 93 7.72 39.18 3.84
CA LEU A 93 9.08 39.09 3.30
C LEU A 93 9.99 40.19 3.83
N ASP A 94 9.51 41.43 3.85
CA ASP A 94 10.28 42.58 4.31
C ASP A 94 10.66 42.45 5.80
N SER A 95 9.87 41.70 6.59
CA SER A 95 10.16 41.40 8.00
C SER A 95 11.21 40.30 8.22
N MET A 96 11.62 39.60 7.16
CA MET A 96 12.59 38.49 7.19
C MET A 96 13.82 38.80 6.32
N PRO A 97 14.65 39.80 6.70
CA PRO A 97 15.83 40.17 5.92
C PRO A 97 16.82 39.01 5.83
N GLY A 98 17.33 38.75 4.63
CA GLY A 98 18.29 37.67 4.35
C GLY A 98 17.67 36.33 3.98
N THR A 99 16.34 36.25 3.84
CA THR A 99 15.67 35.08 3.27
C THR A 99 15.92 34.96 1.76
N ASP A 100 15.98 33.72 1.28
CA ASP A 100 16.05 33.36 -0.14
C ASP A 100 14.66 33.26 -0.81
N LEU A 101 13.61 33.49 -0.02
CA LEU A 101 12.21 33.36 -0.45
C LEU A 101 11.74 34.56 -1.27
N THR A 102 10.95 34.27 -2.29
CA THR A 102 10.24 35.24 -3.13
C THR A 102 8.75 35.30 -2.79
N LEU A 103 8.05 36.29 -3.33
CA LEU A 103 6.60 36.40 -3.18
C LEU A 103 5.86 35.17 -3.73
N ASP A 104 6.36 34.59 -4.81
CA ASP A 104 5.78 33.39 -5.42
C ASP A 104 6.03 32.14 -4.57
N ASP A 105 7.16 32.06 -3.86
CA ASP A 105 7.42 30.97 -2.91
C ASP A 105 6.45 31.02 -1.72
N LEU A 106 6.16 32.23 -1.21
CA LEU A 106 5.15 32.40 -0.16
C LEU A 106 3.78 31.97 -0.67
N LYS A 107 3.34 32.47 -1.84
CA LYS A 107 2.03 32.15 -2.42
C LYS A 107 1.86 30.67 -2.74
N GLY A 108 2.90 30.03 -3.29
CA GLY A 108 2.84 28.65 -3.76
C GLY A 108 2.65 27.62 -2.65
N ALA A 109 3.08 27.94 -1.44
CA ALA A 109 3.00 27.04 -0.29
C ALA A 109 2.11 27.56 0.86
N LEU A 110 1.43 28.69 0.67
CA LEU A 110 0.48 29.27 1.63
C LEU A 110 -0.92 28.70 1.47
N THR A 111 -1.47 28.24 2.59
CA THR A 111 -2.89 27.92 2.74
C THR A 111 -3.49 28.82 3.82
N VAL A 112 -4.65 29.39 3.53
CA VAL A 112 -5.40 30.18 4.51
C VAL A 112 -6.82 29.64 4.54
N GLU A 113 -7.19 29.16 5.72
CA GLU A 113 -8.51 28.64 6.03
C GLU A 113 -9.19 29.56 7.05
N GLY A 114 -10.50 29.45 7.11
CA GLY A 114 -11.30 30.26 7.99
C GLY A 114 -12.48 29.44 8.44
N ASP A 115 -12.86 29.60 9.71
CA ASP A 115 -13.94 28.84 10.30
C ASP A 115 -15.31 29.27 9.75
N THR A 116 -16.31 28.43 9.98
CA THR A 116 -17.68 28.70 9.51
C THR A 116 -18.36 29.84 10.26
N ASN A 117 -17.88 30.17 11.47
CA ASN A 117 -18.47 31.24 12.28
C ASN A 117 -17.87 32.62 11.98
N GLY A 118 -16.83 32.69 11.14
CA GLY A 118 -16.22 33.97 10.75
C GLY A 118 -15.34 34.60 11.83
N THR A 119 -14.84 33.79 12.76
CA THR A 119 -14.12 34.24 13.97
C THR A 119 -12.67 33.78 14.04
N ILE A 120 -12.29 32.71 13.33
CA ILE A 120 -10.96 32.12 13.37
C ILE A 120 -10.40 32.00 11.96
N VAL A 121 -9.18 32.47 11.77
CA VAL A 121 -8.38 32.29 10.56
C VAL A 121 -7.20 31.38 10.89
N SER A 122 -7.03 30.32 10.10
CA SER A 122 -5.88 29.43 10.18
C SER A 122 -4.95 29.73 9.01
N ILE A 123 -3.73 30.15 9.31
CA ILE A 123 -2.70 30.47 8.32
C ILE A 123 -1.65 29.37 8.40
N SER A 124 -1.40 28.68 7.29
CA SER A 124 -0.39 27.64 7.22
C SER A 124 0.52 27.79 6.02
N TRP A 125 1.80 27.50 6.22
CA TRP A 125 2.80 27.53 5.15
C TRP A 125 3.69 26.29 5.22
N SER A 126 4.09 25.80 4.04
CA SER A 126 4.87 24.56 3.90
C SER A 126 6.29 24.84 3.39
N GLY A 127 7.30 24.49 4.19
CA GLY A 127 8.72 24.70 3.88
C GLY A 127 9.53 23.41 3.81
N SER A 128 10.81 23.52 3.43
CA SER A 128 11.75 22.38 3.42
C SER A 128 12.19 21.93 4.82
N THR A 129 12.01 22.79 5.82
CA THR A 129 12.34 22.52 7.24
C THR A 129 11.23 23.07 8.12
N ARG A 130 11.07 22.46 9.31
CA ARG A 130 10.08 22.91 10.30
C ARG A 130 10.38 24.33 10.78
N GLU A 131 11.65 24.68 10.97
CA GLU A 131 12.08 25.99 11.43
C GLU A 131 11.73 27.08 10.42
N LYS A 132 12.00 26.84 9.11
CA LYS A 132 11.56 27.77 8.06
C LYS A 132 10.04 27.87 8.03
N ALA A 133 9.32 26.75 8.17
CA ALA A 133 7.86 26.76 8.13
C ALA A 133 7.25 27.60 9.24
N VAL A 134 7.74 27.46 10.47
CA VAL A 134 7.30 28.25 11.62
C VAL A 134 7.61 29.74 11.41
N ALA A 135 8.85 30.08 11.04
CA ALA A 135 9.25 31.48 10.86
C ALA A 135 8.42 32.20 9.78
N VAL A 136 8.17 31.53 8.64
CA VAL A 136 7.38 32.12 7.55
C VAL A 136 5.90 32.24 7.95
N THR A 137 5.31 31.22 8.58
CA THR A 137 3.91 31.28 9.04
C THR A 137 3.73 32.40 10.08
N ASP A 138 4.66 32.56 11.02
CA ASP A 138 4.61 33.64 12.02
C ASP A 138 4.74 35.03 11.36
N ALA A 139 5.65 35.19 10.39
CA ALA A 139 5.81 36.44 9.64
C ALA A 139 4.56 36.81 8.83
N ILE A 140 3.95 35.84 8.11
CA ILE A 140 2.69 36.05 7.37
C ILE A 140 1.56 36.40 8.34
N THR A 141 1.52 35.74 9.50
CA THR A 141 0.50 35.99 10.52
C THR A 141 0.62 37.40 11.10
N ALA A 142 1.83 37.84 11.43
CA ALA A 142 2.09 39.20 11.90
C ALA A 142 1.73 40.25 10.85
N ALA A 143 2.10 40.03 9.59
CA ALA A 143 1.74 40.93 8.48
C ALA A 143 0.23 40.99 8.26
N TYR A 144 -0.48 39.87 8.36
CA TYR A 144 -1.94 39.83 8.25
C TYR A 144 -2.61 40.66 9.35
N ILE A 145 -2.19 40.49 10.61
CA ILE A 145 -2.73 41.26 11.75
C ILE A 145 -2.47 42.76 11.56
N HIS A 146 -1.27 43.12 11.09
CA HIS A 146 -0.92 44.50 10.80
C HIS A 146 -1.80 45.10 9.70
N GLN A 147 -1.91 44.42 8.56
CA GLN A 147 -2.73 44.88 7.43
C GLN A 147 -4.20 45.03 7.83
N ARG A 148 -4.73 44.07 8.61
CA ARG A 148 -6.11 44.15 9.10
C ARG A 148 -6.31 45.33 10.04
N THR A 149 -5.37 45.57 10.96
CA THR A 149 -5.44 46.68 11.91
C THR A 149 -5.41 48.02 11.16
N GLY A 150 -4.49 48.18 10.21
CA GLY A 150 -4.40 49.39 9.39
C GLY A 150 -5.66 49.68 8.55
N LEU A 151 -6.31 48.64 8.00
CA LEU A 151 -7.58 48.81 7.28
C LEU A 151 -8.72 49.29 8.19
N ILE A 152 -8.78 48.80 9.43
CA ILE A 152 -9.79 49.21 10.41
C ILE A 152 -9.53 50.64 10.88
N GLU A 153 -8.27 50.98 11.16
CA GLU A 153 -7.86 52.34 11.54
C GLU A 153 -8.16 53.34 10.43
N GLN A 154 -7.77 53.03 9.18
CA GLN A 154 -8.06 53.88 8.02
C GLN A 154 -9.57 54.12 7.89
N ARG A 155 -10.40 53.08 8.11
CA ARG A 155 -11.85 53.23 8.03
C ARG A 155 -12.39 54.13 9.14
N ALA A 156 -11.84 54.04 10.35
CA ALA A 156 -12.20 54.93 11.45
C ALA A 156 -11.79 56.38 11.14
N ASP A 157 -10.61 56.60 10.58
CA ASP A 157 -10.14 57.94 10.20
C ASP A 157 -11.05 58.57 9.14
N GLU A 158 -11.47 57.80 8.12
CA GLU A 158 -12.44 58.26 7.10
C GLU A 158 -13.79 58.66 7.72
N LEU A 159 -14.31 57.86 8.64
CA LEU A 159 -15.56 58.14 9.34
C LEU A 159 -15.43 59.37 10.25
N SER A 160 -14.31 59.49 10.96
CA SER A 160 -13.99 60.65 11.81
C SER A 160 -13.93 61.94 11.00
N ALA A 161 -13.30 61.91 9.82
CA ALA A 161 -13.26 63.04 8.90
C ALA A 161 -14.68 63.44 8.43
N ALA A 162 -15.50 62.47 8.03
CA ALA A 162 -16.88 62.73 7.60
C ALA A 162 -17.76 63.32 8.73
N ILE A 163 -17.62 62.82 9.97
CA ILE A 163 -18.30 63.37 11.14
C ILE A 163 -17.85 64.82 11.39
N THR A 164 -16.55 65.09 11.33
CA THR A 164 -15.97 66.42 11.53
C THR A 164 -16.50 67.42 10.49
N ASP A 165 -16.55 67.02 9.22
CA ASP A 165 -17.11 67.85 8.15
C ASP A 165 -18.60 68.17 8.39
N ARG A 166 -19.37 67.19 8.86
CA ARG A 166 -20.79 67.39 9.21
C ARG A 166 -20.96 68.36 10.38
N ILE A 167 -20.15 68.23 11.44
CA ILE A 167 -20.14 69.15 12.58
C ILE A 167 -19.85 70.58 12.11
N ASN A 168 -18.84 70.76 11.25
CA ASN A 168 -18.48 72.07 10.72
C ASN A 168 -19.62 72.69 9.89
N ALA A 169 -20.26 71.90 9.04
CA ALA A 169 -21.41 72.36 8.24
C ALA A 169 -22.60 72.78 9.13
N LEU A 170 -22.91 72.00 10.17
CA LEU A 170 -23.98 72.31 11.11
C LEU A 170 -23.69 73.56 11.96
N ASN A 171 -22.43 73.74 12.39
CA ASN A 171 -22.00 74.94 13.11
C ASN A 171 -22.11 76.19 12.23
N ALA A 172 -21.72 76.10 10.95
CA ALA A 172 -21.88 77.18 9.99
C ALA A 172 -23.37 77.51 9.73
N GLU A 173 -24.23 76.49 9.64
CA GLU A 173 -25.68 76.67 9.51
C GLU A 173 -26.25 77.38 10.75
N ALA A 174 -25.89 76.94 11.95
CA ALA A 174 -26.33 77.54 13.20
C ALA A 174 -25.95 79.03 13.32
N ALA A 175 -24.74 79.40 12.90
CA ALA A 175 -24.28 80.78 12.89
C ALA A 175 -25.06 81.69 11.92
N GLY A 176 -25.67 81.11 10.87
CA GLY A 176 -26.50 81.82 9.90
C GLY A 176 -27.96 81.98 10.30
N LEU A 177 -28.41 81.40 11.42
CA LEU A 177 -29.80 81.46 11.85
C LEU A 177 -30.13 82.84 12.44
N GLY A 178 -31.16 83.49 11.89
CA GLY A 178 -31.74 84.72 12.44
C GLY A 178 -32.74 84.46 13.59
N SER A 179 -33.39 85.53 14.06
CA SER A 179 -34.30 85.50 15.23
C SER A 179 -35.53 84.58 15.13
N GLY A 180 -35.88 84.09 13.93
CA GLY A 180 -36.95 83.11 13.71
C GLY A 180 -36.52 81.64 13.70
N GLY A 181 -35.23 81.35 13.90
CA GLY A 181 -34.62 80.02 13.68
C GLY A 181 -34.57 79.09 14.90
N GLN A 182 -35.21 79.42 16.01
CA GLN A 182 -35.04 78.72 17.31
C GLN A 182 -35.20 77.19 17.22
N ALA A 183 -36.27 76.72 16.56
CA ALA A 183 -36.53 75.28 16.40
C ALA A 183 -35.44 74.57 15.58
N ARG A 184 -34.82 75.27 14.62
CA ARG A 184 -33.71 74.72 13.83
C ARG A 184 -32.41 74.67 14.64
N ALA A 185 -32.16 75.67 15.48
CA ALA A 185 -31.01 75.69 16.38
C ALA A 185 -31.05 74.51 17.38
N GLU A 186 -32.22 74.22 17.95
CA GLU A 186 -32.42 73.07 18.85
C GLU A 186 -32.20 71.73 18.14
N ALA A 187 -32.67 71.60 16.89
CA ALA A 187 -32.44 70.42 16.07
C ALA A 187 -30.95 70.21 15.75
N ILE A 188 -30.23 71.29 15.38
CA ILE A 188 -28.79 71.24 15.13
C ILE A 188 -28.04 70.80 16.39
N GLN A 189 -28.38 71.33 17.57
CA GLN A 189 -27.74 70.95 18.83
C GLN A 189 -27.93 69.46 19.15
N THR A 190 -29.10 68.92 18.83
CA THR A 190 -29.39 67.49 18.98
C THR A 190 -28.53 66.65 18.04
N GLU A 191 -28.41 67.05 16.78
CA GLU A 191 -27.58 66.36 15.78
C GLU A 191 -26.08 66.41 16.14
N LEU A 192 -25.59 67.55 16.61
CA LEU A 192 -24.20 67.70 17.10
C LEU A 192 -23.93 66.78 18.30
N THR A 193 -24.87 66.66 19.23
CA THR A 193 -24.73 65.76 20.38
C THR A 193 -24.66 64.30 19.94
N GLU A 194 -25.42 63.92 18.92
CA GLU A 194 -25.39 62.57 18.37
C GLU A 194 -24.09 62.28 17.61
N LEU A 195 -23.60 63.24 16.82
CA LEU A 195 -22.31 63.13 16.13
C LEU A 195 -21.13 63.03 17.10
N ALA A 196 -21.17 63.76 18.22
CA ALA A 196 -20.15 63.64 19.27
C ALA A 196 -20.13 62.23 19.88
N LYS A 197 -21.30 61.64 20.15
CA LYS A 197 -21.38 60.25 20.61
C LYS A 197 -20.85 59.25 19.58
N GLN A 198 -21.15 59.46 18.30
CA GLN A 198 -20.61 58.62 17.23
C GLN A 198 -19.08 58.73 17.20
N GLN A 199 -18.52 59.92 17.34
CA GLN A 199 -17.08 60.15 17.39
C GLN A 199 -16.43 59.43 18.58
N ASP A 200 -17.01 59.47 19.77
CA ASP A 200 -16.51 58.74 20.94
C ASP A 200 -16.49 57.22 20.71
N GLN A 201 -17.46 56.68 19.96
CA GLN A 201 -17.52 55.25 19.63
C GLN A 201 -16.42 54.79 18.67
N LEU A 202 -15.82 55.70 17.90
CA LEU A 202 -14.71 55.36 16.99
C LEU A 202 -13.42 54.99 17.75
N ALA A 203 -13.28 55.38 19.02
CA ALA A 203 -12.08 55.06 19.81
C ALA A 203 -11.79 53.55 19.91
N ALA A 204 -12.82 52.71 19.84
CA ALA A 204 -12.67 51.25 19.87
C ALA A 204 -11.97 50.67 18.62
N TYR A 205 -11.93 51.42 17.52
CA TYR A 205 -11.35 50.98 16.24
C TYR A 205 -9.82 51.11 16.20
N HIS A 206 -9.20 51.85 17.13
CA HIS A 206 -7.74 51.96 17.26
C HIS A 206 -7.11 50.82 18.09
N THR A 207 -7.79 49.69 18.22
CA THR A 207 -7.29 48.50 18.93
C THR A 207 -6.95 47.40 17.94
N THR A 208 -6.02 46.52 18.30
CA THR A 208 -5.55 45.46 17.40
C THR A 208 -6.70 44.59 16.92
N ALA A 209 -6.83 44.51 15.60
CA ALA A 209 -7.95 43.90 14.91
C ALA A 209 -7.98 42.35 15.00
N ALA A 210 -6.91 41.74 15.47
CA ALA A 210 -6.79 40.28 15.53
C ALA A 210 -5.76 39.87 16.57
N ARG A 211 -5.91 38.67 17.13
CA ARG A 211 -4.97 38.12 18.11
C ARG A 211 -4.63 36.67 17.78
N VAL A 212 -3.36 36.32 17.91
CA VAL A 212 -2.89 34.94 17.77
C VAL A 212 -3.45 34.10 18.94
N LEU A 213 -4.14 33.02 18.61
CA LEU A 213 -4.65 32.03 19.55
C LEU A 213 -3.66 30.88 19.73
N THR A 214 -3.06 30.40 18.65
CA THR A 214 -2.01 29.38 18.64
C THR A 214 -0.92 29.80 17.67
N GLY A 215 0.32 29.91 18.16
CA GLY A 215 1.47 30.26 17.33
C GLY A 215 1.90 29.11 16.43
N ALA A 216 2.61 29.40 15.34
CA ALA A 216 3.02 28.36 14.39
C ALA A 216 3.92 27.31 15.04
N ALA A 217 4.77 27.71 15.99
CA ALA A 217 5.67 26.82 16.72
C ALA A 217 4.93 25.72 17.50
N ASP A 218 3.75 26.03 18.04
CA ASP A 218 2.93 25.12 18.85
C ASP A 218 2.09 24.15 18.00
N SER A 219 2.06 24.34 16.67
CA SER A 219 1.37 23.43 15.77
C SER A 219 2.07 22.07 15.70
N PRO A 220 1.34 20.97 15.43
CA PRO A 220 1.98 19.72 15.05
C PRO A 220 2.82 19.92 13.78
N ASP A 221 3.91 19.15 13.66
CA ASP A 221 4.74 19.10 12.45
C ASP A 221 4.11 18.11 11.44
N ASP A 222 3.34 18.65 10.51
CA ASP A 222 2.76 17.88 9.42
C ASP A 222 3.78 17.72 8.29
N THR A 223 4.19 16.47 8.04
CA THR A 223 5.18 16.13 7.01
C THR A 223 4.50 15.53 5.79
N THR A 224 4.75 16.14 4.63
CA THR A 224 4.29 15.63 3.34
C THR A 224 5.47 15.20 2.49
N PRO A 225 5.45 13.97 1.93
CA PRO A 225 4.48 12.92 2.16
C PRO A 225 4.75 12.17 3.49
N PRO A 226 3.73 11.63 4.20
CA PRO A 226 3.87 11.14 5.56
C PRO A 226 4.74 9.87 5.64
N ARG A 227 5.97 10.03 6.17
CA ARG A 227 7.04 9.00 6.17
C ARG A 227 6.57 7.61 6.63
N LYS A 228 5.82 7.57 7.74
CA LYS A 228 5.30 6.31 8.31
C LYS A 228 4.31 5.61 7.37
N LYS A 229 3.44 6.37 6.70
CA LYS A 229 2.44 5.80 5.78
C LYS A 229 3.11 5.27 4.51
N ILE A 230 4.12 5.95 3.99
CA ILE A 230 4.89 5.51 2.81
C ILE A 230 5.66 4.23 3.11
N LEU A 231 6.32 4.17 4.26
CA LEU A 231 7.03 2.96 4.66
C LEU A 231 6.07 1.78 4.82
N ALA A 232 4.92 1.98 5.46
CA ALA A 232 3.89 0.95 5.59
C ALA A 232 3.36 0.50 4.21
N ALA A 233 3.11 1.44 3.30
CA ALA A 233 2.68 1.12 1.93
C ALA A 233 3.74 0.34 1.15
N GLY A 234 5.02 0.74 1.24
CA GLY A 234 6.13 0.03 0.60
C GLY A 234 6.29 -1.40 1.12
N LEU A 235 6.18 -1.60 2.43
CA LEU A 235 6.21 -2.94 3.03
C LEU A 235 5.03 -3.79 2.56
N ALA A 236 3.81 -3.22 2.51
CA ALA A 236 2.62 -3.93 2.04
C ALA A 236 2.76 -4.34 0.56
N VAL A 237 3.24 -3.44 -0.31
CA VAL A 237 3.55 -3.74 -1.71
C VAL A 237 4.63 -4.83 -1.80
N GLY A 238 5.66 -4.76 -0.94
CA GLY A 238 6.71 -5.76 -0.84
C GLY A 238 6.19 -7.17 -0.52
N VAL A 239 5.22 -7.30 0.40
CA VAL A 239 4.57 -8.58 0.70
C VAL A 239 3.89 -9.14 -0.54
N VAL A 240 3.09 -8.32 -1.23
CA VAL A 240 2.36 -8.74 -2.45
C VAL A 240 3.33 -9.19 -3.54
N LEU A 241 4.40 -8.43 -3.78
CA LEU A 241 5.44 -8.79 -4.75
C LEU A 241 6.17 -10.08 -4.34
N GLY A 242 6.51 -10.26 -3.06
CA GLY A 242 7.18 -11.45 -2.55
C GLY A 242 6.32 -12.72 -2.70
N LEU A 243 5.01 -12.59 -2.53
CA LEU A 243 4.03 -13.65 -2.80
C LEU A 243 3.95 -13.95 -4.30
N ALA A 244 3.82 -12.92 -5.15
CA ALA A 244 3.74 -13.08 -6.60
C ALA A 244 4.99 -13.77 -7.17
N ILE A 245 6.18 -13.34 -6.75
CA ILE A 245 7.46 -13.96 -7.13
C ILE A 245 7.51 -15.42 -6.67
N GLY A 246 7.06 -15.70 -5.44
CA GLY A 246 6.95 -17.06 -4.92
C GLY A 246 6.09 -17.96 -5.80
N LEU A 247 4.91 -17.47 -6.21
CA LEU A 247 3.98 -18.20 -7.09
C LEU A 247 4.55 -18.43 -8.50
N VAL A 248 5.21 -17.43 -9.08
CA VAL A 248 5.82 -17.56 -10.41
C VAL A 248 6.99 -18.56 -10.41
N ARG A 249 7.81 -18.55 -9.35
CA ARG A 249 8.93 -19.47 -9.22
C ARG A 249 8.46 -20.92 -9.11
N GLU A 250 7.39 -21.15 -8.36
CA GLU A 250 6.79 -22.48 -8.22
C GLU A 250 6.18 -22.99 -9.53
N ARG A 251 5.50 -22.14 -10.31
CA ARG A 251 5.03 -22.52 -11.66
C ARG A 251 6.15 -22.90 -12.63
N ARG A 252 7.39 -22.50 -12.34
CA ARG A 252 8.58 -22.87 -13.11
C ARG A 252 9.27 -24.15 -12.62
N GLU A 253 9.05 -24.58 -11.38
CA GLU A 253 9.59 -25.84 -10.85
C GLU A 253 8.73 -27.04 -11.33
N ARG A 254 8.91 -27.44 -12.60
CA ARG A 254 8.19 -28.56 -13.25
C ARG A 254 9.01 -29.87 -13.22
N ARG A 255 9.42 -30.32 -12.03
CA ARG A 255 10.17 -31.58 -11.89
C ARG A 255 9.50 -32.53 -10.90
N VAL A 256 9.60 -33.82 -11.15
CA VAL A 256 9.15 -34.88 -10.24
C VAL A 256 9.96 -34.81 -8.95
N LEU A 257 9.33 -34.52 -7.80
CA LEU A 257 10.03 -34.42 -6.50
C LEU A 257 9.77 -35.61 -5.57
N SER A 258 8.60 -36.27 -5.65
CA SER A 258 8.27 -37.40 -4.77
C SER A 258 7.17 -38.32 -5.32
N ALA A 259 7.08 -39.54 -4.75
CA ALA A 259 6.03 -40.52 -5.07
C ALA A 259 4.62 -40.03 -4.70
N LEU A 260 4.50 -39.27 -3.61
CA LEU A 260 3.23 -38.66 -3.17
C LEU A 260 2.73 -37.65 -4.21
N GLN A 261 3.63 -36.79 -4.69
CA GLN A 261 3.31 -35.78 -5.70
C GLN A 261 2.89 -36.45 -7.02
N LEU A 262 3.53 -37.55 -7.41
CA LEU A 262 3.14 -38.32 -8.60
C LEU A 262 1.75 -38.93 -8.44
N SER A 263 1.46 -39.56 -7.32
CA SER A 263 0.16 -40.20 -7.07
C SER A 263 -0.98 -39.18 -7.06
N ASP A 264 -0.76 -38.02 -6.45
CA ASP A 264 -1.76 -36.94 -6.38
C ASP A 264 -2.02 -36.28 -7.74
N LEU A 265 -1.00 -36.21 -8.60
CA LEU A 265 -1.11 -35.57 -9.90
C LEU A 265 -1.63 -36.49 -11.00
N THR A 266 -1.27 -37.78 -10.97
CA THR A 266 -1.66 -38.75 -12.02
C THR A 266 -2.90 -39.55 -11.65
N GLY A 267 -3.28 -39.59 -10.37
CA GLY A 267 -4.37 -40.45 -9.88
C GLY A 267 -4.05 -41.95 -9.95
N LEU A 268 -2.81 -42.31 -10.31
CA LEU A 268 -2.35 -43.68 -10.47
C LEU A 268 -1.58 -44.15 -9.22
N PRO A 269 -1.63 -45.44 -8.88
CA PRO A 269 -0.78 -45.98 -7.82
C PRO A 269 0.69 -45.83 -8.19
N VAL A 270 1.49 -45.36 -7.24
CA VAL A 270 2.94 -45.18 -7.39
C VAL A 270 3.67 -46.20 -6.52
N TRP A 271 4.55 -46.99 -7.13
CA TRP A 271 5.43 -47.90 -6.42
C TRP A 271 6.88 -47.41 -6.47
N SER A 272 7.63 -47.61 -5.39
CA SER A 272 9.04 -47.19 -5.29
C SER A 272 9.89 -48.28 -4.64
N ALA A 273 11.20 -48.26 -4.89
CA ALA A 273 12.11 -49.25 -4.33
C ALA A 273 12.07 -49.27 -2.80
N ASP A 274 12.10 -50.46 -2.21
CA ASP A 274 12.28 -50.61 -0.77
C ASP A 274 13.71 -50.19 -0.38
N GLN A 275 13.83 -49.20 0.50
CA GLN A 275 15.12 -48.61 0.88
C GLN A 275 15.80 -49.36 2.03
N ASP A 276 15.06 -50.20 2.76
CA ASP A 276 15.54 -50.88 3.97
C ASP A 276 16.17 -52.26 3.66
N VAL A 277 16.31 -52.59 2.38
CA VAL A 277 16.71 -53.92 1.90
C VAL A 277 17.94 -53.78 0.99
N ALA A 278 18.75 -54.84 0.91
CA ALA A 278 19.92 -54.88 0.03
C ALA A 278 19.57 -54.45 -1.41
N PRO A 279 20.48 -53.73 -2.12
CA PRO A 279 20.20 -53.15 -3.43
C PRO A 279 19.64 -54.13 -4.49
N VAL A 280 19.98 -55.42 -4.39
CA VAL A 280 19.52 -56.47 -5.30
C VAL A 280 18.06 -56.85 -5.06
N ALA A 281 17.58 -56.78 -3.81
CA ALA A 281 16.23 -57.18 -3.41
C ALA A 281 15.27 -56.00 -3.23
N ARG A 282 15.73 -54.77 -3.43
CA ARG A 282 14.93 -53.54 -3.26
C ARG A 282 13.68 -53.45 -4.15
N TRP A 283 13.68 -54.19 -5.26
CA TRP A 283 12.59 -54.21 -6.22
C TRP A 283 11.65 -55.41 -6.05
N ASP A 284 11.98 -56.39 -5.22
CA ASP A 284 11.21 -57.64 -5.16
C ASP A 284 9.79 -57.42 -4.62
N ALA A 285 9.63 -56.65 -3.54
CA ALA A 285 8.31 -56.32 -3.00
C ALA A 285 7.48 -55.42 -3.94
N PRO A 286 8.01 -54.30 -4.46
CA PRO A 286 7.30 -53.50 -5.48
C PRO A 286 6.91 -54.32 -6.71
N ALA A 287 7.81 -55.17 -7.22
CA ALA A 287 7.56 -56.01 -8.38
C ALA A 287 6.42 -57.03 -8.13
N GLN A 288 6.34 -57.63 -6.94
CA GLN A 288 5.26 -58.54 -6.58
C GLN A 288 3.91 -57.82 -6.55
N VAL A 289 3.85 -56.64 -5.92
CA VAL A 289 2.61 -55.85 -5.82
C VAL A 289 2.18 -55.35 -7.20
N SER A 290 3.10 -54.85 -8.01
CA SER A 290 2.81 -54.42 -9.39
C SER A 290 2.37 -55.59 -10.27
N ALA A 291 2.99 -56.76 -10.16
CA ALA A 291 2.58 -57.95 -10.91
C ALA A 291 1.15 -58.38 -10.56
N LEU A 292 0.78 -58.35 -9.27
CA LEU A 292 -0.58 -58.62 -8.80
C LEU A 292 -1.59 -57.59 -9.33
N ALA A 293 -1.24 -56.31 -9.31
CA ALA A 293 -2.12 -55.23 -9.80
C ALA A 293 -2.38 -55.33 -11.31
N VAL A 294 -1.35 -55.70 -12.09
CA VAL A 294 -1.48 -55.92 -13.54
C VAL A 294 -2.30 -57.16 -13.85
N GLY A 295 -2.11 -58.25 -13.09
CA GLY A 295 -2.76 -59.54 -13.35
C GLY A 295 -2.02 -60.40 -14.37
N LYS A 296 -2.33 -61.71 -14.37
CA LYS A 296 -1.63 -62.73 -15.18
C LYS A 296 -2.09 -62.82 -16.63
N GLU A 297 -3.30 -62.33 -16.93
CA GLU A 297 -3.97 -62.49 -18.22
C GLU A 297 -3.56 -61.44 -19.25
N TYR A 298 -2.95 -60.34 -18.79
CA TYR A 298 -2.54 -59.21 -19.61
C TYR A 298 -1.05 -59.26 -19.89
N GLU A 299 -0.67 -58.91 -21.12
CA GLU A 299 0.73 -58.61 -21.44
C GLU A 299 1.16 -57.33 -20.70
N LEU A 300 2.38 -57.30 -20.18
CA LEU A 300 2.88 -56.17 -19.39
C LEU A 300 4.01 -55.48 -20.14
N ILE A 301 3.86 -54.18 -20.35
CA ILE A 301 4.92 -53.31 -20.85
C ILE A 301 5.40 -52.38 -19.75
N VAL A 302 6.72 -52.35 -19.56
CA VAL A 302 7.38 -51.37 -18.71
C VAL A 302 7.96 -50.31 -19.63
N LEU A 303 7.42 -49.10 -19.57
CA LEU A 303 7.87 -47.96 -20.35
C LEU A 303 8.79 -47.11 -19.48
N ALA A 304 10.10 -47.24 -19.68
CA ALA A 304 11.12 -46.56 -18.89
C ALA A 304 12.35 -46.24 -19.76
N ASP A 305 13.29 -45.45 -19.26
CA ASP A 305 14.55 -45.23 -19.99
C ASP A 305 15.34 -46.54 -20.05
N GLY A 306 15.57 -47.05 -21.26
CA GLY A 306 16.24 -48.35 -21.47
C GLY A 306 17.72 -48.35 -21.03
N ALA A 307 18.32 -47.16 -20.86
CA ALA A 307 19.67 -47.01 -20.34
C ALA A 307 19.72 -46.91 -18.81
N ASP A 308 18.57 -46.82 -18.12
CA ASP A 308 18.53 -46.73 -16.66
C ASP A 308 18.68 -48.12 -16.02
N ALA A 309 19.81 -48.34 -15.34
CA ALA A 309 20.10 -49.57 -14.60
C ALA A 309 19.01 -49.92 -13.57
N ARG A 310 18.28 -48.93 -13.05
CA ARG A 310 17.21 -49.11 -12.07
C ARG A 310 15.93 -49.61 -12.73
N ALA A 311 15.63 -49.11 -13.94
CA ALA A 311 14.52 -49.60 -14.75
C ALA A 311 14.75 -51.06 -15.18
N LEU A 312 15.99 -51.39 -15.58
CA LEU A 312 16.40 -52.75 -15.90
C LEU A 312 16.26 -53.68 -14.68
N ALA A 313 16.76 -53.26 -13.50
CA ALA A 313 16.64 -54.03 -12.27
C ALA A 313 15.17 -54.28 -11.85
N PHE A 314 14.29 -53.28 -12.04
CA PHE A 314 12.86 -53.47 -11.81
C PHE A 314 12.22 -54.41 -12.83
N ALA A 315 12.55 -54.27 -14.12
CA ALA A 315 12.04 -55.13 -15.19
C ALA A 315 12.42 -56.61 -14.98
N GLU A 316 13.64 -56.88 -14.50
CA GLU A 316 14.05 -58.22 -14.10
C GLU A 316 13.26 -58.74 -12.89
N ALA A 317 13.09 -57.91 -11.85
CA ALA A 317 12.35 -58.29 -10.66
C ALA A 317 10.88 -58.61 -10.95
N ILE A 318 10.22 -57.80 -11.78
CA ILE A 318 8.83 -58.03 -12.18
C ILE A 318 8.68 -59.20 -13.16
N GLY A 319 9.68 -59.48 -13.99
CA GLY A 319 9.77 -60.71 -14.76
C GLY A 319 9.80 -61.97 -13.89
N ARG A 320 10.63 -61.96 -12.83
CA ARG A 320 10.64 -63.07 -11.85
C ARG A 320 9.29 -63.21 -11.15
N ALA A 321 8.70 -62.11 -10.67
CA ALA A 321 7.41 -62.12 -9.98
C ALA A 321 6.27 -62.66 -10.87
N ARG A 322 6.25 -62.28 -12.16
CA ARG A 322 5.27 -62.76 -13.14
C ARG A 322 5.49 -64.21 -13.52
N GLY A 323 6.74 -64.66 -13.63
CA GLY A 323 7.08 -66.07 -13.85
C GLY A 323 6.53 -66.98 -12.74
N VAL A 324 6.58 -66.55 -11.48
CA VAL A 324 5.96 -67.27 -10.35
C VAL A 324 4.43 -67.37 -10.50
N GLN A 325 3.79 -66.39 -11.13
CA GLN A 325 2.35 -66.40 -11.43
C GLN A 325 1.98 -67.18 -12.70
N GLY A 326 2.96 -67.72 -13.43
CA GLY A 326 2.77 -68.36 -14.74
C GLY A 326 2.40 -67.38 -15.86
N ALA A 327 2.71 -66.09 -15.70
CA ALA A 327 2.44 -65.04 -16.67
C ALA A 327 3.65 -64.75 -17.56
N ALA A 328 3.41 -64.20 -18.74
CA ALA A 328 4.46 -63.78 -19.66
C ALA A 328 5.38 -62.71 -19.01
N ALA A 329 6.67 -62.77 -19.37
CA ALA A 329 7.66 -61.79 -18.95
C ALA A 329 7.30 -60.37 -19.47
N PRO A 330 7.64 -59.32 -18.72
CA PRO A 330 7.41 -57.95 -19.17
C PRO A 330 8.27 -57.63 -20.38
N VAL A 331 7.74 -56.80 -21.28
CA VAL A 331 8.52 -56.20 -22.36
C VAL A 331 8.96 -54.81 -21.90
N LEU A 332 10.27 -54.61 -21.78
CA LEU A 332 10.83 -53.28 -21.50
C LEU A 332 10.91 -52.51 -22.82
N VAL A 333 10.24 -51.36 -22.85
CA VAL A 333 10.26 -50.46 -24.00
C VAL A 333 10.91 -49.15 -23.57
N ASP A 334 11.87 -48.71 -24.37
CA ASP A 334 12.53 -47.43 -24.13
C ASP A 334 11.53 -46.28 -24.33
N ARG A 335 11.37 -45.43 -23.31
CA ARG A 335 10.52 -44.23 -23.36
C ARG A 335 10.91 -43.26 -24.48
N ARG A 336 12.15 -43.31 -24.99
CA ARG A 336 12.62 -42.48 -26.11
C ARG A 336 12.16 -42.98 -27.48
N MET A 337 11.59 -44.17 -27.55
CA MET A 337 11.07 -44.75 -28.78
C MET A 337 9.83 -43.99 -29.27
N PRO A 338 9.63 -43.78 -30.59
CA PRO A 338 8.44 -43.13 -31.11
C PRO A 338 7.18 -43.87 -30.68
N LEU A 339 6.19 -43.15 -30.15
CA LEU A 339 4.97 -43.74 -29.58
C LEU A 339 4.23 -44.67 -30.55
N ALA A 340 4.25 -44.38 -31.86
CA ALA A 340 3.65 -45.24 -32.88
C ALA A 340 4.26 -46.65 -32.89
N GLU A 341 5.57 -46.76 -32.70
CA GLU A 341 6.30 -48.03 -32.66
C GLU A 341 6.07 -48.76 -31.32
N VAL A 342 5.91 -47.99 -30.24
CA VAL A 342 5.49 -48.52 -28.93
C VAL A 342 4.07 -49.10 -29.02
N ILE A 343 3.13 -48.40 -29.66
CA ILE A 343 1.73 -48.82 -29.87
C ILE A 343 1.64 -50.03 -30.80
N GLU A 344 2.44 -50.09 -31.86
CA GLU A 344 2.49 -51.23 -32.78
C GLU A 344 3.01 -52.50 -32.08
N ARG A 345 3.99 -52.35 -31.17
CA ARG A 345 4.48 -53.44 -30.32
C ARG A 345 3.55 -53.81 -29.15
N LEU A 346 2.66 -52.91 -28.73
CA LEU A 346 1.73 -53.05 -27.59
C LEU A 346 0.59 -54.06 -27.82
N GLY A 347 0.34 -54.49 -29.07
CA GLY A 347 -0.84 -55.29 -29.40
C GLY A 347 -2.15 -54.55 -29.06
N SER A 348 -3.26 -55.25 -28.81
CA SER A 348 -4.57 -54.63 -28.46
C SER A 348 -5.02 -54.84 -27.01
N GLY A 349 -4.20 -55.47 -26.16
CA GLY A 349 -4.61 -55.87 -24.80
C GLY A 349 -3.52 -55.77 -23.73
N GLY A 350 -2.41 -55.08 -24.00
CA GLY A 350 -1.31 -54.89 -23.05
C GLY A 350 -1.60 -53.79 -22.01
N ARG A 351 -1.10 -54.00 -20.80
CA ARG A 351 -1.12 -53.05 -19.67
C ARG A 351 0.24 -52.40 -19.50
N ILE A 352 0.26 -51.12 -19.11
CA ILE A 352 1.48 -50.31 -19.08
C ILE A 352 1.83 -49.90 -17.64
N LEU A 353 3.12 -50.04 -17.29
CA LEU A 353 3.75 -49.39 -16.14
C LEU A 353 4.75 -48.36 -16.63
N ILE A 354 4.69 -47.13 -16.10
CA ILE A 354 5.59 -46.04 -16.52
C ILE A 354 6.69 -45.86 -15.47
N GLY A 355 7.95 -45.93 -15.88
CA GLY A 355 9.10 -45.55 -15.06
C GLY A 355 9.32 -44.04 -15.08
N ALA A 356 9.36 -43.41 -13.90
CA ALA A 356 9.69 -42.01 -13.71
C ALA A 356 10.85 -41.86 -12.71
N ALA A 357 11.74 -40.91 -12.95
CA ALA A 357 12.85 -40.57 -12.05
C ALA A 357 12.60 -39.22 -11.34
N VAL A 358 13.20 -39.04 -10.17
CA VAL A 358 13.23 -37.74 -9.49
C VAL A 358 14.02 -36.76 -10.35
N GLY A 359 13.41 -35.63 -10.67
CA GLY A 359 13.97 -34.63 -11.58
C GLY A 359 13.39 -34.67 -13.00
N ASP A 360 12.61 -35.68 -13.37
CA ASP A 360 11.96 -35.76 -14.68
C ASP A 360 11.00 -34.58 -14.91
N PRO A 361 10.94 -34.04 -16.14
CA PRO A 361 10.00 -32.98 -16.48
C PRO A 361 8.56 -33.49 -16.41
N LEU A 362 7.78 -32.94 -15.48
CA LEU A 362 6.40 -33.34 -15.23
C LEU A 362 5.50 -33.15 -16.47
N ALA A 363 5.81 -32.17 -17.32
CA ALA A 363 5.07 -31.89 -18.55
C ALA A 363 5.17 -33.03 -19.57
N GLU A 364 6.35 -33.66 -19.69
CA GLU A 364 6.54 -34.80 -20.60
C GLU A 364 5.84 -36.06 -20.09
N LEU A 365 5.69 -36.20 -18.77
CA LEU A 365 4.92 -37.29 -18.18
C LEU A 365 3.42 -37.12 -18.43
N HIS A 366 2.87 -35.90 -18.26
CA HIS A 366 1.47 -35.62 -18.57
C HIS A 366 1.17 -35.84 -20.05
N GLN A 367 2.02 -35.32 -20.93
CA GLN A 367 1.86 -35.51 -22.37
C GLN A 367 1.84 -36.99 -22.76
N LEU A 368 2.70 -37.80 -22.14
CA LEU A 368 2.73 -39.24 -22.37
C LEU A 368 1.45 -39.93 -21.87
N LEU A 369 0.96 -39.58 -20.68
CA LEU A 369 -0.29 -40.12 -20.13
C LEU A 369 -1.49 -39.76 -21.00
N ASP A 370 -1.61 -38.49 -21.43
CA ASP A 370 -2.67 -38.03 -22.32
C ASP A 370 -2.63 -38.78 -23.66
N GLN A 371 -1.44 -38.99 -24.22
CA GLN A 371 -1.28 -39.73 -25.48
C GLN A 371 -1.66 -41.20 -25.35
N LEU A 372 -1.36 -41.83 -24.21
CA LEU A 372 -1.73 -43.22 -23.94
C LEU A 372 -3.24 -43.36 -23.69
N ASP A 373 -3.86 -42.39 -23.02
CA ASP A 373 -5.31 -42.33 -22.82
C ASP A 373 -6.06 -42.17 -24.16
N VAL A 374 -5.59 -41.25 -25.02
CA VAL A 374 -6.12 -41.07 -26.38
C VAL A 374 -5.96 -42.33 -27.24
N ALA A 375 -4.91 -43.11 -27.00
CA ALA A 375 -4.68 -44.39 -27.69
C ALA A 375 -5.42 -45.59 -27.04
N GLU A 376 -6.31 -45.31 -26.07
CA GLU A 376 -7.09 -46.29 -25.29
C GLU A 376 -6.21 -47.36 -24.63
N ARG A 377 -5.08 -46.94 -24.03
CA ARG A 377 -4.12 -47.83 -23.37
C ARG A 377 -4.27 -47.81 -21.86
N ASP A 378 -4.34 -49.01 -21.28
CA ASP A 378 -4.55 -49.21 -19.85
C ASP A 378 -3.23 -49.01 -19.07
N VAL A 379 -3.06 -47.84 -18.46
CA VAL A 379 -1.93 -47.51 -17.59
C VAL A 379 -2.25 -47.90 -16.16
N VAL A 380 -1.56 -48.91 -15.63
CA VAL A 380 -1.85 -49.51 -14.33
C VAL A 380 -1.21 -48.75 -13.18
N GLY A 381 -0.07 -48.10 -13.42
CA GLY A 381 0.60 -47.31 -12.41
C GLY A 381 1.98 -46.80 -12.81
N VAL A 382 2.59 -46.04 -11.90
CA VAL A 382 3.89 -45.40 -12.09
C VAL A 382 4.92 -46.00 -11.14
N ILE A 383 6.13 -46.25 -11.64
CA ILE A 383 7.27 -46.71 -10.86
C ILE A 383 8.23 -45.54 -10.67
N LEU A 384 8.43 -45.13 -9.42
CA LEU A 384 9.47 -44.17 -9.09
C LEU A 384 10.82 -44.91 -8.98
N LEU A 385 11.67 -44.71 -9.99
CA LEU A 385 12.96 -45.39 -10.15
C LEU A 385 14.02 -44.91 -9.13
N ASP A 386 13.82 -43.72 -8.56
CA ASP A 386 14.64 -43.15 -7.51
C ASP A 386 14.18 -43.59 -6.12
N GLY A 387 15.01 -44.36 -5.42
CA GLY A 387 14.76 -44.75 -4.03
C GLY A 387 15.34 -43.76 -3.02
N GLY A 388 15.08 -42.45 -3.17
CA GLY A 388 15.66 -41.42 -2.30
C GLY A 388 14.63 -40.46 -1.73
N PHE A 389 14.49 -40.44 -0.39
CA PHE A 389 13.95 -39.28 0.31
C PHE A 389 14.96 -38.13 0.24
N TYR A 390 14.63 -37.06 -0.48
CA TYR A 390 15.24 -35.76 -0.22
C TYR A 390 14.55 -35.09 0.98
N PHE A 391 14.77 -35.63 2.18
CA PHE A 391 14.71 -34.76 3.35
C PHE A 391 15.93 -33.85 3.25
N ALA A 392 15.68 -32.57 2.94
CA ALA A 392 16.65 -31.53 3.19
C ALA A 392 17.19 -31.72 4.62
N GLN A 393 18.50 -31.93 4.76
CA GLN A 393 19.19 -31.87 6.04
C GLN A 393 18.89 -30.51 6.69
N ALA A 394 17.94 -30.49 7.63
CA ALA A 394 17.82 -29.46 8.62
C ALA A 394 17.98 -30.13 9.98
N THR A 395 19.15 -29.88 10.58
CA THR A 395 19.46 -30.00 12.02
C THR A 395 19.40 -31.39 12.64
N ARG A 396 20.51 -32.14 12.53
CA ARG A 396 21.11 -32.83 13.68
C ARG A 396 22.44 -32.15 13.98
N GLY A 397 22.37 -31.01 14.68
CA GLY A 397 23.49 -30.52 15.48
C GLY A 397 23.56 -31.37 16.74
N GLY A 398 24.74 -31.89 17.04
CA GLY A 398 24.98 -32.81 18.14
C GLY A 398 24.66 -32.22 19.50
N TYR A 399 24.13 -33.07 20.38
CA TYR A 399 24.42 -33.00 21.80
C TYR A 399 25.65 -33.89 22.05
N ALA A 400 26.80 -33.24 22.19
CA ALA A 400 27.92 -33.58 23.07
C ALA A 400 28.91 -32.42 23.00
#